data_AF-A0A075WWA9-F1
#
_entry.id   AF-A0A075WWA9-F1
#
_cell.length_a   1.000
_cell.length_b   1.000
_cell.length_c   1.000
_cell.angle_alpha   90.00
_cell.angle_beta   90.00
_cell.angle_gamma   90.00
#
_symmetry.space_group_name_H-M   'P 1'
#
loop_
_entity.id
_entity.type
_entity.pdbx_description
1 polymer ?
#
loop_
_entity_poly.entity_id
_entity_poly.type
_entity_poly.pdbx_seq_one_letter_code
_entity_poly.pdbx_strand_id
1 'polypeptide(L)'
;MENQDKVISLEDWIDLFWQFQEEDIKYFQNLVSTQKSFEPEEILKNIKERVNMRKVFYQFYKHLSKKDFSSDPSGEIEQKLSALFYREEMITRMINKVLELLSIMVGVEEQKILFEVPINPPVFH
;
A
#
# COMPACT_ATOMS: atom_id res chain seq x y z
N MET A 1 -5.12 33.72 -11.79
CA MET A 1 -4.14 32.63 -11.67
C MET A 1 -4.92 31.35 -11.81
N GLU A 2 -4.78 30.66 -12.94
CA GLU A 2 -5.44 29.38 -13.18
C GLU A 2 -4.94 28.37 -12.13
N ASN A 3 -5.83 27.92 -11.27
CA ASN A 3 -5.64 26.67 -10.52
C ASN A 3 -5.66 25.56 -11.56
N GLN A 4 -4.50 25.27 -12.15
CA GLN A 4 -4.32 24.02 -12.86
C GLN A 4 -4.42 22.94 -11.79
N ASP A 5 -5.55 22.23 -11.78
CA ASP A 5 -5.67 20.94 -11.10
C ASP A 5 -4.41 20.14 -11.45
N LYS A 6 -3.50 19.97 -10.48
CA LYS A 6 -2.25 19.26 -10.71
C LYS A 6 -2.61 17.83 -11.10
N VAL A 7 -2.51 17.54 -12.39
CA VAL A 7 -2.54 16.17 -12.90
C VAL A 7 -1.33 15.48 -12.26
N ILE A 8 -1.59 14.51 -11.37
CA ILE A 8 -0.52 13.70 -10.77
C ILE A 8 0.13 12.91 -11.92
N SER A 9 1.43 13.12 -12.13
CA SER A 9 2.19 12.35 -13.11
C SER A 9 2.46 10.92 -12.60
N LEU A 10 2.86 10.01 -13.50
CA LEU A 10 3.27 8.66 -13.09
C LEU A 10 4.46 8.68 -12.13
N GLU A 11 5.41 9.58 -12.34
CA GLU A 11 6.57 9.76 -11.45
C GLU A 11 6.14 10.25 -10.06
N ASP A 12 5.29 11.28 -10.00
CA ASP A 12 4.74 11.77 -8.73
C ASP A 12 4.00 10.66 -7.98
N TRP A 13 3.23 9.84 -8.70
CA TRP A 13 2.52 8.71 -8.10
C TRP A 13 3.47 7.65 -7.56
N ILE A 14 4.53 7.31 -8.31
CA ILE A 14 5.57 6.35 -7.87
C ILE A 14 6.20 6.84 -6.57
N ASP A 15 6.64 8.09 -6.52
CA ASP A 15 7.33 8.66 -5.37
C ASP A 15 6.42 8.73 -4.13
N LEU A 16 5.17 9.17 -4.31
CA LEU A 16 4.19 9.21 -3.24
C LEU A 16 3.87 7.82 -2.69
N PHE A 17 3.67 6.84 -3.58
CA PHE A 17 3.36 5.49 -3.15
C PHE A 17 4.56 4.80 -2.51
N TRP A 18 5.77 5.09 -2.99
CA TRP A 18 7.01 4.64 -2.35
C TRP A 18 7.16 5.17 -0.93
N GLN A 19 6.93 6.48 -0.73
CA GLN A 19 6.96 7.08 0.60
C GLN A 19 5.92 6.45 1.52
N PHE A 20 4.71 6.21 1.03
CA PHE A 20 3.67 5.53 1.80
C PHE A 20 4.11 4.11 2.22
N GLN A 21 4.77 3.37 1.33
CA GLN A 21 5.35 2.06 1.66
C GLN A 21 6.49 2.14 2.69
N GLU A 22 7.30 3.20 2.68
CA GLU A 22 8.30 3.46 3.74
C GLU A 22 7.64 3.66 5.11
N GLU A 23 6.54 4.40 5.15
CA GLU A 23 5.77 4.63 6.39
C GLU A 23 5.13 3.34 6.91
N ASP A 24 4.64 2.47 6.01
CA ASP A 24 4.16 1.13 6.38
C ASP A 24 5.27 0.30 7.01
N ILE A 25 6.45 0.23 6.39
CA ILE A 25 7.57 -0.54 6.96
C ILE A 25 7.96 -0.01 8.34
N LYS A 26 8.08 1.30 8.51
CA LYS A 26 8.38 1.92 9.82
C LYS A 26 7.32 1.57 10.87
N TYR A 27 6.05 1.62 10.50
CA TYR A 27 4.96 1.25 11.39
C TYR A 27 5.08 -0.20 11.87
N PHE A 28 5.27 -1.15 10.95
CA PHE A 28 5.40 -2.57 11.32
C PHE A 28 6.69 -2.87 12.07
N GLN A 29 7.80 -2.22 11.73
CA GLN A 29 9.03 -2.31 12.52
C GLN A 29 8.82 -1.83 13.96
N ASN A 30 8.13 -0.71 14.15
CA ASN A 30 7.81 -0.18 15.48
C ASN A 30 6.90 -1.12 16.26
N LEU A 31 5.94 -1.77 15.59
CA LEU A 31 5.03 -2.73 16.20
C LEU A 31 5.76 -3.96 16.77
N VAL A 32 6.85 -4.39 16.13
CA VAL A 32 7.67 -5.53 16.59
C VAL A 32 8.75 -5.11 17.60
N SER A 33 9.29 -3.89 17.48
CA SER A 33 10.45 -3.43 18.26
C SER A 33 10.10 -2.70 19.56
N THR A 34 8.87 -2.21 19.72
CA THR A 34 8.51 -1.45 20.93
C THR A 34 8.02 -2.36 22.06
N GLN A 35 8.44 -2.07 23.30
CA GLN A 35 7.87 -2.64 24.54
C GLN A 35 6.53 -1.97 24.93
N LYS A 36 5.86 -1.27 23.99
CA LYS A 36 4.56 -0.65 24.27
C LYS A 36 3.50 -1.73 24.48
N SER A 37 2.40 -1.38 25.18
CA SER A 37 1.28 -2.31 25.28
C SER A 37 0.76 -2.61 23.88
N PHE A 38 0.61 -3.90 23.61
CA PHE A 38 0.07 -4.39 22.36
C PHE A 38 -1.45 -4.24 22.46
N GLU A 39 -2.01 -3.23 21.80
CA GLU A 39 -3.44 -2.95 21.76
C GLU A 39 -4.03 -3.44 20.41
N PRO A 40 -4.63 -4.64 20.36
CA PRO A 40 -5.02 -5.27 19.09
C PRO A 40 -6.01 -4.44 18.28
N GLU A 41 -6.96 -3.79 18.94
CA GLU A 41 -8.00 -2.97 18.31
C GLU A 41 -7.41 -1.74 17.60
N GLU A 42 -6.44 -1.06 18.23
CA GLU A 42 -5.74 0.07 17.64
C GLU A 42 -4.92 -0.36 16.42
N ILE A 43 -4.24 -1.51 16.54
CA ILE A 43 -3.45 -2.07 15.43
C ILE A 43 -4.37 -2.40 14.24
N LEU A 44 -5.51 -3.04 14.49
CA LEU A 44 -6.50 -3.36 13.45
C LEU A 44 -7.02 -2.10 12.76
N LYS A 45 -7.36 -1.06 13.53
CA LYS A 45 -7.79 0.24 12.99
C LYS A 45 -6.73 0.84 12.06
N ASN A 46 -5.48 0.90 12.51
CA ASN A 46 -4.37 1.44 11.73
C ASN A 46 -4.13 0.64 10.43
N ILE A 47 -4.18 -0.69 10.49
CA ILE A 47 -4.06 -1.55 9.30
C ILE A 47 -5.20 -1.25 8.31
N LYS A 48 -6.44 -1.11 8.79
CA LYS A 48 -7.60 -0.81 7.95
C LYS A 48 -7.44 0.54 7.23
N GLU A 49 -6.96 1.57 7.92
CA GLU A 49 -6.70 2.88 7.32
C GLU A 49 -5.62 2.79 6.23
N ARG A 50 -4.52 2.08 6.49
CA ARG A 50 -3.45 1.85 5.52
C ARG A 50 -3.92 1.07 4.29
N VAL A 51 -4.73 0.03 4.47
CA VAL A 51 -5.34 -0.73 3.36
C VAL A 51 -6.28 0.15 2.53
N ASN A 52 -7.06 1.03 3.17
CA ASN A 52 -7.92 1.96 2.45
C ASN A 52 -7.12 2.98 1.65
N MET A 53 -6.05 3.55 2.21
CA MET A 53 -5.18 4.48 1.49
C MET A 53 -4.52 3.81 0.27
N ARG A 54 -4.08 2.57 0.41
CA ARG A 54 -3.54 1.78 -0.70
C ARG A 54 -4.52 1.57 -1.85
N LYS A 55 -5.81 1.37 -1.55
CA LYS A 55 -6.85 1.32 -2.59
C LYS A 55 -6.94 2.63 -3.37
N VAL A 56 -6.76 3.77 -2.71
CA VAL A 56 -6.74 5.09 -3.36
C VAL A 56 -5.54 5.18 -4.32
N PHE A 57 -4.34 4.75 -3.90
CA PHE A 57 -3.19 4.65 -4.79
C PHE A 57 -3.48 3.80 -6.03
N TYR A 58 -4.09 2.62 -5.86
CA TYR A 58 -4.46 1.77 -6.99
C TYR A 58 -5.52 2.37 -7.91
N GLN A 59 -6.46 3.15 -7.37
CA GLN A 59 -7.44 3.87 -8.17
C GLN A 59 -6.76 4.94 -9.02
N PHE A 60 -5.88 5.76 -8.43
CA PHE A 60 -5.09 6.74 -9.18
C PHE A 60 -4.27 6.08 -10.27
N TYR A 61 -3.60 4.96 -9.97
CA TYR A 61 -2.79 4.24 -10.93
C TYR A 61 -3.56 3.82 -12.19
N LYS A 62 -4.80 3.35 -12.04
CA LYS A 62 -5.67 2.97 -13.17
C LYS A 62 -5.98 4.12 -14.13
N HIS A 63 -5.86 5.36 -13.65
CA HIS A 63 -6.12 6.57 -14.43
C HIS A 63 -4.85 7.20 -15.00
N LEU A 64 -3.66 6.72 -14.62
CA LEU A 64 -2.38 7.16 -15.20
C LEU A 64 -2.27 6.60 -16.62
N SER A 65 -1.82 7.44 -17.55
CA SER A 65 -1.93 7.15 -18.97
C SER A 65 -0.80 6.22 -19.43
N LYS A 66 -1.12 5.22 -20.27
CA LYS A 66 -0.11 4.37 -20.93
C LYS A 66 0.93 5.16 -21.75
N LYS A 67 0.67 6.44 -22.06
CA LYS A 67 1.61 7.29 -22.82
C LYS A 67 2.88 7.59 -22.03
N ASP A 68 2.80 7.60 -20.69
CA ASP A 68 3.94 7.90 -19.82
C ASP A 68 5.01 6.79 -19.92
N PHE A 69 4.58 5.55 -20.18
CA PHE A 69 5.46 4.40 -20.44
C PHE A 69 6.12 4.48 -21.81
N SER A 70 5.42 4.96 -22.84
CA SER A 70 5.99 5.10 -24.19
C SER A 70 7.09 6.15 -24.29
N SER A 71 7.18 7.04 -23.30
CA SER A 71 8.19 8.10 -23.19
C SER A 71 9.41 7.73 -22.33
N ASP A 72 9.51 6.48 -21.85
CA ASP A 72 10.68 6.00 -21.09
C ASP A 72 11.58 5.09 -21.95
N PRO A 73 12.45 5.65 -22.81
CA PRO A 73 13.39 4.87 -23.60
C PRO A 73 14.49 4.21 -22.73
N SER A 74 14.63 4.61 -21.47
CA SER A 74 15.65 4.10 -20.54
C SER A 74 15.18 2.87 -19.75
N GLY A 75 13.87 2.67 -19.63
CA GLY A 75 13.26 1.64 -18.78
C GLY A 75 13.35 1.95 -17.28
N GLU A 76 13.75 3.16 -16.89
CA GLU A 76 13.90 3.55 -15.48
C GLU A 76 12.55 3.55 -14.73
N ILE A 77 11.48 4.02 -15.37
CA ILE A 77 10.11 4.03 -14.81
C ILE A 77 9.62 2.60 -14.65
N GLU A 78 9.87 1.74 -15.63
CA GLU A 78 9.48 0.32 -15.55
C GLU A 78 10.21 -0.41 -14.43
N GLN A 79 11.51 -0.14 -14.23
CA GLN A 79 12.29 -0.70 -13.13
C GLN A 79 11.77 -0.21 -11.77
N LYS A 80 11.49 1.09 -11.63
CA LYS A 80 10.92 1.67 -10.39
C LYS A 80 9.56 1.05 -10.06
N LEU A 81 8.68 0.91 -11.06
CA LEU A 81 7.38 0.26 -10.89
C LEU A 81 7.51 -1.20 -10.49
N SER A 82 8.42 -1.94 -11.14
CA SER A 82 8.68 -3.35 -10.81
C SER A 82 9.14 -3.50 -9.36
N ALA A 83 10.09 -2.67 -8.92
CA ALA A 83 10.55 -2.66 -7.53
C ALA A 83 9.43 -2.28 -6.55
N LEU A 84 8.63 -1.29 -6.90
CA LEU A 84 7.50 -0.81 -6.11
C LEU A 84 6.42 -1.89 -5.95
N PHE A 85 6.08 -2.64 -7.00
CA PHE A 85 5.11 -3.73 -6.92
C PHE A 85 5.64 -4.96 -6.20
N TYR A 86 6.93 -5.27 -6.35
CA TYR A 86 7.57 -6.31 -5.55
C TYR A 86 7.51 -5.98 -4.05
N ARG A 87 7.82 -4.72 -3.69
CA ARG A 87 7.72 -4.24 -2.31
C ARG A 87 6.29 -4.31 -1.79
N GLU A 88 5.33 -3.94 -2.62
CA GLU A 88 3.91 -3.99 -2.29
C GLU A 88 3.45 -5.42 -1.97
N GLU A 89 3.89 -6.41 -2.74
CA GLU A 89 3.60 -7.81 -2.48
C GLU A 89 4.15 -8.24 -1.09
N MET A 90 5.37 -7.83 -0.76
CA MET A 90 5.96 -8.15 0.55
C MET A 90 5.21 -7.48 1.70
N ILE A 91 4.82 -6.21 1.55
CA ILE A 91 4.03 -5.50 2.57
C ILE A 91 2.66 -6.17 2.75
N THR A 92 2.00 -6.53 1.65
CA THR A 92 0.73 -7.26 1.66
C THR A 92 0.84 -8.58 2.44
N ARG A 93 1.90 -9.36 2.18
CA ARG A 93 2.15 -10.61 2.91
C ARG A 93 2.35 -10.34 4.41
N MET A 94 3.10 -9.30 4.77
CA MET A 94 3.32 -8.91 6.16
C MET A 94 2.01 -8.49 6.85
N ILE A 95 1.19 -7.65 6.22
CA ILE A 95 -0.13 -7.25 6.71
C ILE A 95 -0.99 -8.48 6.99
N ASN A 96 -1.08 -9.41 6.03
CA ASN A 96 -1.88 -10.62 6.20
C ASN A 96 -1.40 -11.47 7.38
N LYS A 97 -0.09 -11.52 7.64
CA LYS A 97 0.46 -12.27 8.78
C LYS A 97 0.18 -11.59 10.11
N VAL A 98 0.23 -10.26 10.16
CA VAL A 98 -0.18 -9.50 11.35
C VAL A 98 -1.67 -9.69 11.63
N LEU A 99 -2.52 -9.64 10.60
CA LEU A 99 -3.95 -9.89 10.74
C LEU A 99 -4.25 -11.32 11.20
N GLU A 100 -3.52 -12.31 10.69
CA GLU A 100 -3.60 -13.70 11.15
C GLU A 100 -3.26 -13.82 12.64
N LEU A 101 -2.22 -13.14 13.12
CA LEU A 101 -1.87 -13.14 14.55
C LEU A 101 -2.94 -12.43 15.40
N LEU A 102 -3.43 -11.28 14.95
CA LEU A 102 -4.49 -10.53 15.65
C LEU A 102 -5.79 -11.34 15.73
N SER A 103 -6.08 -12.14 14.71
CA SER A 103 -7.26 -13.01 14.65
C SER A 103 -7.33 -14.01 15.83
N ILE A 104 -6.16 -14.49 16.27
CA ILE A 104 -6.01 -15.40 17.41
C ILE A 104 -6.27 -14.66 18.73
N MET A 105 -5.94 -13.37 18.80
CA MET A 105 -5.98 -12.57 20.03
C MET A 105 -7.35 -11.93 20.30
N VAL A 106 -8.09 -11.50 19.27
CA VAL A 106 -9.34 -10.72 19.41
C VAL A 106 -10.61 -11.57 19.24
N GLY A 107 -10.49 -12.79 18.73
CA GLY A 107 -11.65 -13.65 18.44
C GLY A 107 -12.26 -13.42 17.06
N VAL A 108 -13.04 -14.40 16.58
CA VAL A 108 -13.35 -14.62 15.15
C VAL A 108 -14.41 -13.67 14.56
N GLU A 109 -15.26 -13.06 15.38
CA GLU A 109 -16.45 -12.35 14.87
C GLU A 109 -16.16 -10.97 14.25
N GLU A 110 -15.08 -10.30 14.63
CA GLU A 110 -14.67 -9.01 14.03
C GLU A 110 -13.99 -9.18 12.64
N GLN A 111 -13.71 -10.42 12.24
CA GLN A 111 -12.83 -10.75 11.11
C GLN A 111 -13.51 -10.74 9.73
N LYS A 112 -14.84 -10.92 9.66
CA LYS A 112 -15.54 -10.98 8.36
C LYS A 112 -15.42 -9.70 7.52
N ILE A 113 -15.12 -8.56 8.14
CA ILE A 113 -14.97 -7.26 7.47
C ILE A 113 -13.55 -7.06 6.88
N LEU A 114 -12.55 -7.83 7.33
CA LEU A 114 -11.13 -7.61 7.03
C LEU A 114 -10.62 -8.35 5.76
N PHE A 115 -11.25 -9.46 5.38
CA PHE A 115 -10.76 -10.36 4.32
C PHE A 115 -11.35 -10.12 2.92
N GLU A 116 -12.24 -9.14 2.73
CA GLU A 116 -12.88 -8.90 1.42
C GLU A 116 -12.01 -8.15 0.41
N VAL A 117 -10.78 -7.77 0.76
CA VAL A 117 -9.95 -6.93 -0.12
C VAL A 117 -8.85 -7.77 -0.78
N PRO A 118 -8.98 -8.11 -2.08
CA PRO A 118 -7.83 -8.58 -2.83
C PRO A 118 -6.85 -7.41 -2.95
N ILE A 119 -5.74 -7.48 -2.20
CA ILE A 119 -4.60 -6.56 -2.30
C ILE A 119 -3.68 -7.03 -3.44
N ASN A 120 -4.26 -7.47 -4.55
CA ASN A 120 -3.44 -7.82 -5.70
C ASN A 120 -3.07 -6.51 -6.40
N PRO A 121 -1.76 -6.23 -6.59
CA PRO A 121 -1.36 -5.13 -7.45
C PRO A 121 -1.98 -5.34 -8.84
N PRO A 122 -2.31 -4.26 -9.56
CA PRO A 122 -2.82 -4.37 -10.92
C PRO A 122 -1.85 -5.19 -11.77
N VAL A 123 -2.35 -6.29 -12.34
CA VAL A 123 -1.59 -7.13 -13.28
C VAL A 123 -1.42 -6.34 -14.56
N PHE A 124 -0.18 -6.15 -15.01
CA PHE A 124 0.08 -5.58 -16.32
C PHE A 124 -0.37 -6.54 -17.42
N HIS A 125 -1.08 -5.99 -18.40
CA HIS A 125 -1.28 -6.59 -19.72
C HIS A 125 -0.66 -5.67 -20.78
#